data_AF-A0A0K2RKF0-F1
#
_entry.id   AF-A0A0K2RKF0-F1
#
_cell.length_a   1.000
_cell.length_b   1.000
_cell.length_c   1.000
_cell.angle_alpha   90.00
_cell.angle_beta   90.00
_cell.angle_gamma   90.00
#
_symmetry.space_group_name_H-M   'P 1'
#
loop_
_entity.id
_entity.type
_entity.pdbx_description
1 polymer ?
#
loop_
_entity_poly.entity_id
_entity_poly.type
_entity_poly.pdbx_seq_one_letter_code
_entity_poly.pdbx_strand_id
1 'polypeptide(L)'
;MSLVEPRHWVADIVYRPIETQLVLEARAKGCRVLDGGRMAVGQAADAFRIFTGRDADPERMRAHFLELVGAEVSRAEESKADKALAGAGH
;
A
#
# COMPACT_ATOMS: atom_id res chain seq x y z
N MET A 1 -17.16 13.38 15.90
CA MET A 1 -17.11 11.95 16.27
C MET A 1 -16.40 11.22 15.15
N SER A 2 -15.39 10.40 15.46
CA SER A 2 -14.70 9.59 14.46
C SER A 2 -15.25 8.16 14.47
N LEU A 3 -15.45 7.55 13.28
CA LEU A 3 -15.99 6.19 13.12
C LEU A 3 -14.97 5.08 13.41
N VAL A 4 -13.68 5.42 13.52
CA VAL A 4 -12.60 4.49 13.87
C VAL A 4 -12.17 4.75 15.31
N GLU A 5 -12.19 3.72 16.15
CA GLU A 5 -11.82 3.72 17.57
C GLU A 5 -10.61 2.80 17.80
N PRO A 6 -9.80 3.03 18.86
CA PRO A 6 -8.59 2.24 19.15
C PRO A 6 -8.82 0.72 19.28
N ARG A 7 -10.04 0.29 19.66
CA ARG A 7 -10.41 -1.13 19.78
C ARG A 7 -10.54 -1.85 18.44
N HIS A 8 -10.63 -1.12 17.33
CA HIS A 8 -10.84 -1.72 16.02
C HIS A 8 -9.55 -2.34 15.47
N TRP A 9 -9.73 -3.42 14.72
CA TRP A 9 -8.73 -3.94 13.80
C TRP A 9 -9.14 -3.51 12.40
N VAL A 10 -8.25 -2.80 11.69
CA VAL A 10 -8.56 -2.17 10.41
C VAL A 10 -7.79 -2.88 9.29
N ALA A 11 -8.50 -3.30 8.25
CA ALA A 11 -7.90 -3.74 7.00
C ALA A 11 -8.29 -2.80 5.87
N ASP A 12 -7.32 -2.50 5.01
CA ASP A 12 -7.54 -1.82 3.75
C ASP A 12 -7.01 -2.70 2.62
N ILE A 13 -7.70 -2.70 1.49
CA ILE A 13 -7.30 -3.45 0.29
C ILE A 13 -6.51 -2.57 -0.68
N VAL A 14 -6.57 -1.25 -0.51
CA VAL A 14 -5.86 -0.29 -1.35
C VAL A 14 -4.39 -0.32 -0.98
N TYR A 15 -3.55 -0.44 -2.01
CA TYR A 15 -2.09 -0.42 -1.89
C TYR A 15 -1.43 0.65 -2.78
N ARG A 16 -2.24 1.45 -3.49
CA ARG A 16 -1.81 2.60 -4.27
C ARG A 16 -2.64 3.83 -3.88
N PRO A 17 -2.19 4.61 -2.89
CA PRO A 17 -1.00 4.41 -2.04
C PRO A 17 -1.22 3.38 -0.92
N ILE A 18 -0.12 2.93 -0.28
CA ILE A 18 -0.17 2.07 0.92
C ILE A 18 -0.74 2.83 2.13
N GLU A 19 -0.29 4.08 2.30
CA GLU A 19 -0.74 4.96 3.38
C GLU A 19 -2.01 5.70 2.93
N THR A 20 -3.15 5.01 2.95
CA THR A 20 -4.46 5.65 2.76
C THR A 20 -4.83 6.48 3.99
N GLN A 21 -5.77 7.41 3.84
CA GLN A 21 -6.28 8.19 4.97
C GLN A 21 -6.82 7.30 6.09
N LEU A 22 -7.50 6.20 5.75
CA LEU A 22 -8.01 5.23 6.71
C LEU A 22 -6.87 4.55 7.48
N VAL A 23 -5.83 4.10 6.78
CA VAL A 23 -4.65 3.45 7.38
C VAL A 23 -3.94 4.42 8.32
N LEU A 24 -3.68 5.65 7.86
CA LEU A 24 -3.02 6.69 8.65
C LEU A 24 -3.80 7.02 9.93
N GLU A 25 -5.10 7.27 9.83
CA GLU A 25 -5.95 7.58 10.99
C GLU A 25 -6.07 6.41 11.96
N ALA A 26 -6.18 5.18 11.45
CA ALA A 26 -6.24 3.98 12.28
C ALA A 26 -4.94 3.78 13.06
N ARG A 27 -3.78 3.92 12.41
CA ARG A 27 -2.46 3.86 13.06
C ARG A 27 -2.31 4.95 14.12
N ALA A 28 -2.70 6.19 13.80
CA ALA A 28 -2.63 7.32 14.73
C ALA A 28 -3.44 7.10 16.02
N LYS A 29 -4.49 6.27 15.95
CA LYS A 29 -5.33 5.89 17.11
C LYS A 29 -4.87 4.63 17.83
N GLY A 30 -3.75 4.03 17.42
CA GLY A 30 -3.26 2.77 17.99
C GLY A 30 -4.03 1.53 17.55
N CYS A 31 -4.82 1.62 16.47
CA CYS A 31 -5.47 0.43 15.92
C CYS A 31 -4.42 -0.53 15.36
N ARG A 32 -4.73 -1.83 15.40
CA ARG A 32 -3.99 -2.83 14.62
C ARG A 32 -4.42 -2.70 13.16
N VAL A 33 -3.46 -2.54 12.25
CA VAL A 33 -3.74 -2.29 10.83
C VAL A 33 -3.09 -3.34 9.94
N LEU A 34 -3.86 -3.85 8.97
CA LEU A 34 -3.39 -4.60 7.81
C LEU A 34 -3.58 -3.74 6.56
N ASP A 35 -2.48 -3.26 5.98
CA ASP A 35 -2.50 -2.48 4.75
C ASP A 35 -2.65 -3.37 3.51
N GLY A 36 -3.09 -2.78 2.39
CA GLY A 36 -3.35 -3.50 1.15
C GLY A 36 -2.11 -4.18 0.57
N GLY A 37 -0.90 -3.71 0.91
CA GLY A 37 0.34 -4.34 0.49
C GLY A 37 0.57 -5.71 1.13
N ARG A 38 0.21 -5.89 2.41
CA ARG A 38 0.24 -7.23 3.05
C ARG A 38 -0.73 -8.17 2.37
N MET A 39 -1.93 -7.70 2.04
CA MET A 39 -2.93 -8.51 1.36
C MET A 39 -2.49 -8.92 -0.05
N ALA A 40 -1.99 -7.98 -0.85
CA ALA A 40 -1.52 -8.23 -2.21
C ALA A 40 -0.37 -9.24 -2.24
N VAL A 41 0.59 -9.11 -1.32
CA VAL A 41 1.72 -10.04 -1.21
C VAL A 41 1.28 -11.42 -0.74
N GLY A 42 0.36 -11.50 0.23
CA GLY A 42 -0.21 -12.76 0.68
C GLY A 42 -0.90 -13.52 -0.45
N GLN A 43 -1.75 -12.82 -1.22
CA GLN A 43 -2.41 -13.39 -2.40
C GLN A 43 -1.40 -13.85 -3.46
N ALA A 44 -0.34 -13.07 -3.71
CA ALA A 44 0.70 -13.44 -4.65
C ALA A 44 1.52 -14.66 -4.19
N ALA A 45 1.79 -14.79 -2.88
CA ALA A 45 2.49 -15.94 -2.31
C ALA A 45 1.63 -17.22 -2.42
N ASP A 46 0.32 -17.12 -2.16
CA ASP A 46 -0.59 -18.25 -2.32
C ASP A 46 -0.71 -18.68 -3.79
N ALA A 47 -0.86 -17.71 -4.71
CA ALA A 47 -0.87 -17.99 -6.14
C ALA A 47 0.44 -18.66 -6.61
N PHE A 48 1.59 -18.18 -6.12
CA PHE A 48 2.89 -18.79 -6.41
C PHE A 48 2.93 -20.26 -5.96
N ARG A 49 2.45 -20.57 -4.75
CA ARG A 49 2.36 -21.95 -4.26
C ARG A 49 1.45 -22.80 -5.12
N ILE A 50 0.27 -22.30 -5.47
CA ILE A 50 -0.71 -23.02 -6.30
C ILE A 50 -0.11 -23.37 -7.67
N PHE A 51 0.60 -22.43 -8.30
CA PHE A 51 1.14 -22.64 -9.64
C PHE A 51 2.43 -23.45 -9.68
N THR A 52 3.30 -23.30 -8.68
CA THR A 52 4.65 -23.88 -8.71
C THR A 52 4.80 -25.11 -7.82
N GLY A 53 3.86 -25.34 -6.90
CA GLY A 53 3.99 -26.33 -5.83
C GLY A 53 5.06 -25.98 -4.78
N ARG A 54 5.63 -24.77 -4.82
CA ARG A 54 6.72 -24.33 -3.92
C ARG A 54 6.26 -23.15 -3.08
N ASP A 55 6.74 -23.08 -1.84
CA ASP A 55 6.52 -21.90 -1.01
C ASP A 55 7.33 -20.70 -1.50
N ALA A 56 6.68 -19.53 -1.52
CA ALA A 56 7.36 -18.25 -1.66
C ALA A 56 7.88 -17.77 -0.30
N ASP A 57 8.83 -16.83 -0.31
CA ASP A 57 9.22 -16.05 0.86
C ASP A 57 8.38 -14.75 0.89
N PRO A 58 7.34 -14.66 1.76
CA PRO A 58 6.42 -13.52 1.75
C PRO A 58 7.08 -12.23 2.24
N GLU A 59 8.09 -12.31 3.10
CA GLU A 59 8.77 -11.12 3.63
C GLU A 59 9.67 -10.52 2.54
N ARG A 60 10.42 -11.37 1.81
CA ARG A 60 11.19 -10.92 0.64
C ARG A 60 10.28 -10.35 -0.44
N MET A 61 9.15 -10.99 -0.73
CA MET A 61 8.16 -10.46 -1.66
C MET A 61 7.62 -9.10 -1.19
N ARG A 62 7.39 -8.94 0.11
CA ARG A 62 6.89 -7.69 0.68
C ARG A 62 7.89 -6.55 0.56
N ALA A 63 9.14 -6.79 0.91
CA ALA A 63 10.20 -5.79 0.78
C ALA A 63 10.28 -5.29 -0.66
N HIS A 64 10.37 -6.21 -1.62
CA HIS A 64 10.46 -5.85 -3.03
C HIS A 64 9.20 -5.15 -3.55
N PHE A 65 8.01 -5.59 -3.14
CA PHE A 65 6.77 -4.94 -3.49
C PHE A 65 6.71 -3.48 -3.01
N LEU A 66 7.17 -3.20 -1.77
CA LEU A 66 7.21 -1.84 -1.23
C LEU A 66 8.20 -0.94 -1.98
N GLU A 67 9.34 -1.46 -2.42
CA GLU A 67 10.29 -0.73 -3.28
C GLU A 67 9.63 -0.32 -4.60
N LEU A 68 8.95 -1.26 -5.28
CA LEU A 68 8.28 -1.00 -6.56
C LEU A 68 7.17 0.04 -6.43
N VAL A 69 6.31 -0.10 -5.42
CA VAL A 69 5.21 0.84 -5.17
C VAL A 69 5.75 2.21 -4.77
N GLY A 70 6.80 2.29 -3.95
CA GLY A 70 7.46 3.55 -3.60
C GLY A 70 7.99 4.27 -4.84
N ALA A 71 8.71 3.54 -5.71
CA ALA A 71 9.22 4.10 -6.96
C ALA A 71 8.11 4.52 -7.94
N GLU A 72 6.97 3.83 -7.98
CA GLU A 72 5.78 4.28 -8.72
C GLU A 72 5.21 5.60 -8.17
N VAL A 73 5.10 5.73 -6.85
CA VAL A 73 4.59 6.95 -6.21
C VAL A 73 5.49 8.14 -6.52
N SER A 74 6.81 8.01 -6.36
CA SER A 74 7.76 9.10 -6.66
C SER A 74 7.67 9.56 -8.11
N ARG A 75 7.64 8.62 -9.08
CA ARG A 75 7.47 8.96 -10.51
C ARG A 75 6.14 9.65 -10.80
N ALA A 76 5.07 9.25 -10.12
CA ALA A 76 3.75 9.87 -10.28
C ALA A 76 3.72 11.30 -9.71
N GLU A 77 4.45 11.56 -8.62
CA GLU A 77 4.60 12.90 -8.02
C GLU A 77 5.42 13.83 -8.92
N GLU A 78 6.55 13.35 -9.45
CA GLU A 78 7.37 14.07 -10.43
C GLU A 78 6.56 14.45 -11.68
N SER A 79 5.80 13.50 -12.24
CA SER A 79 4.95 13.76 -13.41
C SER A 79 3.84 14.78 -13.14
N LYS A 80 3.29 14.82 -11.92
CA LYS A 80 2.28 15.83 -11.52
C LYS A 80 2.91 17.21 -11.38
N ALA A 81 4.13 17.30 -10.82
CA ALA A 81 4.86 18.55 -10.69
C ALA A 81 5.18 19.17 -12.07
N ASP A 82 5.68 18.36 -13.02
CA ASP A 82 5.97 18.82 -14.38
C ASP A 82 4.72 19.37 -15.09
N LYS A 83 3.57 18.69 -14.94
CA LYS A 83 2.29 19.16 -15.50
C LYS A 83 1.79 20.45 -14.85
N ALA A 84 1.99 20.61 -13.54
CA ALA A 84 1.61 21.82 -12.82
C ALA A 84 2.45 23.04 -13.27
N LEU A 85 3.76 22.84 -13.52
CA LEU A 85 4.60 23.89 -14.11
C LEU A 85 4.21 24.22 -15.54
N ALA A 86 3.84 23.22 -16.35
CA ALA A 86 3.44 23.43 -17.75
C ALA A 86 2.05 24.12 -17.89
N GLY A 87 1.16 23.97 -16.92
CA GLY A 87 -0.21 24.51 -16.94
C GLY A 87 -0.36 25.96 -16.46
N ALA A 88 0.66 26.55 -15.81
CA ALA A 88 0.59 27.90 -15.23
C ALA A 88 0.87 29.05 -16.22
N GLY A 89 0.96 28.76 -17.53
CA GLY A 89 1.34 29.71 -18.58
C GLY A 89 0.26 30.10 -19.59
N HIS A 90 -1.03 29.82 -19.31
CA HIS A 90 -2.17 30.26 -20.12
C HIS A 90 -3.13 31.09 -19.25
#